data_AF-A0A401WYN2-F1
#
_entry.id   AF-A0A401WYN2-F1
#
_cell.length_a   1.000
_cell.length_b   1.000
_cell.length_c   1.000
_cell.angle_alpha   90.00
_cell.angle_beta   90.00
_cell.angle_gamma   90.00
#
_symmetry.space_group_name_H-M   'P 1'
#
loop_
_entity.id
_entity.type
_entity.pdbx_description
1 polymer ?
#
loop_
_entity_poly.entity_id
_entity_poly.type
_entity_poly.pdbx_seq_one_letter_code
_entity_poly.pdbx_strand_id
1 'polypeptide(L)'
;MVSQEFLHSLKKGDKVFVVQRDRFNSGYKETYMPVASKGKKWLTLMNERYPIRFSMSDGKEEKVCGHPFIIFESKEAWDSHHRRSKKWSDIKLAISNTAIAGSPPPSFSDDDLDNLLKKLNG
;
A
#
# COMPACT_ATOMS: atom_id res chain seq x y z
N MET A 1 -5.91 1.70 -2.04
CA MET A 1 -6.19 3.13 -1.78
C MET A 1 -7.36 3.16 -0.82
N VAL A 2 -7.32 4.01 0.21
CA VAL A 2 -8.41 4.13 1.19
C VAL A 2 -9.65 4.73 0.52
N SER A 3 -10.87 4.28 0.87
CA SER A 3 -12.08 4.86 0.32
C SER A 3 -12.37 6.25 0.89
N GLN A 4 -13.00 7.11 0.09
CA GLN A 4 -13.47 8.41 0.55
C GLN A 4 -14.56 8.27 1.61
N GLU A 5 -15.46 7.29 1.46
CA GLU A 5 -16.53 7.01 2.43
C GLU A 5 -15.94 6.73 3.82
N PHE A 6 -14.90 5.89 3.90
CA PHE A 6 -14.18 5.66 5.15
C PHE A 6 -13.64 6.98 5.72
N LEU A 7 -12.88 7.76 4.93
CA LEU A 7 -12.31 9.03 5.40
C LEU A 7 -13.38 10.02 5.91
N HIS A 8 -14.51 10.11 5.21
CA HIS A 8 -15.60 11.00 5.56
C HIS A 8 -16.39 10.53 6.79
N SER A 9 -16.45 9.22 7.04
CA SER A 9 -17.13 8.66 8.21
C SER A 9 -16.38 8.92 9.53
N LEU A 10 -15.05 9.09 9.48
CA LEU A 10 -14.21 9.31 10.67
C LEU A 10 -14.58 10.57 11.46
N LYS A 11 -14.53 10.45 12.78
CA LYS A 11 -14.80 11.49 13.79
C LYS A 11 -13.62 11.62 14.76
N LYS A 12 -13.54 12.74 15.46
CA LYS A 12 -12.51 12.98 16.48
C LYS A 12 -12.58 11.88 17.56
N GLY A 13 -11.43 11.30 17.88
CA GLY A 13 -11.30 10.20 18.84
C GLY A 13 -11.31 8.80 18.22
N ASP A 14 -11.79 8.64 16.98
CA ASP A 14 -11.76 7.34 16.29
C ASP A 14 -10.32 6.86 16.13
N LYS A 15 -10.09 5.56 16.30
CA LYS A 15 -8.78 4.95 16.07
C LYS A 15 -8.69 4.44 14.65
N VAL A 16 -7.62 4.81 13.98
CA VAL A 16 -7.39 4.51 12.56
C VAL A 16 -6.13 3.66 12.43
N PHE A 17 -6.21 2.61 11.62
CA PHE A 17 -5.04 1.78 11.32
C PHE A 17 -4.13 2.48 10.32
N VAL A 18 -2.87 2.63 10.68
CA VAL A 18 -1.86 3.24 9.84
C VAL A 18 -0.59 2.41 9.84
N VAL A 19 0.09 2.44 8.70
CA VAL A 19 1.34 1.72 8.49
C VAL A 19 2.42 2.72 8.12
N GLN A 20 3.54 2.65 8.84
CA GLN A 20 4.75 3.39 8.55
C GLN A 20 5.76 2.45 7.89
N ARG A 21 6.38 2.89 6.81
CA ARG A 21 7.51 2.16 6.21
C ARG A 21 8.80 2.48 6.98
N ASP A 22 9.55 1.45 7.36
CA ASP A 22 10.84 1.62 8.03
C ASP A 22 11.87 2.22 7.06
N ARG A 23 12.76 3.06 7.59
CA ARG A 23 13.85 3.75 6.87
C ARG A 23 15.05 2.85 6.60
N PHE A 24 15.35 1.98 7.55
CA PHE A 24 16.60 1.24 7.57
C PHE A 24 16.40 -0.23 7.22
N ASN A 25 15.16 -0.72 7.37
CA ASN A 25 14.78 -2.08 7.02
C ASN A 25 13.69 -2.07 5.95
N SER A 26 13.54 -3.20 5.25
CA SER A 26 12.39 -3.46 4.37
C SER A 26 11.09 -3.72 5.14
N GLY A 27 11.01 -3.30 6.40
CA GLY A 27 9.93 -3.58 7.33
C GLY A 27 8.81 -2.53 7.32
N TYR A 28 7.70 -2.91 7.93
CA TYR A 28 6.55 -2.05 8.15
C TYR A 28 6.24 -2.01 9.64
N LYS A 29 5.96 -0.81 10.17
CA LYS A 29 5.47 -0.62 11.52
C LYS A 29 3.97 -0.34 11.46
N GLU A 30 3.19 -1.24 12.03
CA GLU A 30 1.75 -1.13 12.16
C GLU A 30 1.41 -0.38 13.46
N THR A 31 0.47 0.55 13.40
CA THR A 31 -0.01 1.25 14.60
C THR A 31 -1.44 1.75 14.42
N TYR A 32 -2.09 2.08 15.53
CA TYR A 32 -3.39 2.74 15.54
C TYR A 32 -3.22 4.16 16.08
N MET A 33 -3.65 5.15 15.29
CA MET A 33 -3.59 6.55 15.68
C MET A 33 -4.99 7.12 15.86
N PRO A 34 -5.24 7.89 16.93
CA PRO A 34 -6.52 8.57 17.10
C PRO A 34 -6.66 9.75 16.13
N VAL A 35 -7.87 9.96 15.62
CA VAL A 35 -8.23 11.16 14.86
C VAL A 35 -8.24 12.35 15.82
N ALA A 36 -7.32 13.29 15.61
CA ALA A 36 -7.24 14.53 16.37
C ALA A 36 -8.28 15.55 15.88
N SER A 37 -8.43 15.67 14.56
CA SER A 37 -9.37 16.59 13.92
C SER A 37 -9.65 16.21 12.47
N LYS A 38 -10.77 16.70 11.93
CA LYS A 38 -11.15 16.56 10.53
C LYS A 38 -11.57 17.93 9.99
N GLY A 39 -10.86 18.43 8.98
CA GLY A 39 -11.19 19.64 8.23
C GLY A 39 -11.69 19.32 6.82
N LYS A 40 -12.02 20.36 6.05
CA LYS A 40 -12.49 20.19 4.65
C LYS A 40 -11.45 19.53 3.74
N LYS A 41 -10.17 19.84 3.95
CA LYS A 41 -9.05 19.33 3.15
C LYS A 41 -8.25 18.24 3.85
N TRP A 42 -8.15 18.29 5.18
CA TRP A 42 -7.20 17.49 5.94
C TRP A 42 -7.87 16.68 7.06
N LEU A 43 -7.56 15.39 7.12
CA LEU A 43 -7.71 14.55 8.31
C LEU A 43 -6.42 14.61 9.10
N THR A 44 -6.48 14.97 10.38
CA THR A 44 -5.30 15.00 11.25
C THR A 44 -5.36 13.84 12.24
N LEU A 45 -4.35 12.99 12.23
CA LEU A 45 -4.14 11.92 13.20
C LEU A 45 -3.05 12.33 14.19
N MET A 46 -3.18 11.92 15.45
CA MET A 46 -2.14 12.15 16.45
C MET A 46 -1.19 10.96 16.53
N ASN A 47 0.08 11.17 16.18
CA ASN A 47 1.14 10.24 16.53
C ASN A 47 1.74 10.63 17.89
N GLU A 48 2.54 9.75 18.50
CA GLU A 48 3.17 9.95 19.80
C GLU A 48 4.03 11.22 19.88
N ARG A 49 4.57 11.70 18.74
CA ARG A 49 5.46 12.87 18.70
C ARG A 49 4.88 14.07 17.97
N TYR A 50 4.14 13.87 16.88
CA TYR A 50 3.67 14.96 16.01
C TYR A 50 2.33 14.61 15.35
N PRO A 51 1.48 15.60 15.04
CA PRO A 51 0.30 15.36 14.22
C PRO A 51 0.70 15.02 12.78
N ILE A 52 -0.02 14.08 12.19
CA ILE A 52 0.14 13.66 10.80
C ILE A 52 -1.14 14.02 10.04
N ARG A 53 -1.01 14.60 8.85
CA ARG A 53 -2.14 15.05 8.03
C ARG A 53 -2.29 14.19 6.78
N PHE A 54 -3.52 13.75 6.52
CA PHE A 54 -3.91 13.03 5.32
C PHE A 54 -4.93 13.87 4.54
N SER A 55 -4.80 13.89 3.21
CA SER A 55 -5.79 14.54 2.35
C SER A 55 -7.13 13.84 2.46
N MET A 56 -8.21 14.60 2.61
CA MET A 56 -9.57 14.09 2.56
C MET A 56 -9.96 13.58 1.17
N SER A 57 -9.26 14.01 0.11
CA SER A 57 -9.59 13.64 -1.27
C SER A 57 -9.11 12.24 -1.66
N ASP A 58 -7.92 11.84 -1.20
CA ASP A 58 -7.26 10.61 -1.65
C ASP A 58 -6.56 9.84 -0.53
N GLY A 59 -6.64 10.34 0.72
CA GLY A 59 -6.02 9.72 1.88
C GLY A 59 -4.50 9.72 1.86
N LYS A 60 -3.86 10.49 0.99
CA LYS A 60 -2.39 10.58 0.98
C LYS A 60 -1.91 11.52 2.09
N GLU A 61 -0.85 11.09 2.75
CA GLU A 61 -0.18 11.93 3.75
C GLU A 61 0.46 13.16 3.09
N GLU A 62 0.30 14.32 3.72
CA GLU A 62 1.08 15.51 3.43
C GLU A 62 2.49 15.35 4.00
N LYS A 63 3.46 15.05 3.13
CA LYS A 63 4.85 14.83 3.53
C LYS A 63 5.51 16.15 3.97
N VAL A 64 5.77 16.30 5.26
CA VAL A 64 6.55 17.44 5.77
C VAL A 64 8.04 17.09 5.89
N CYS A 65 8.42 15.90 6.34
CA CYS A 65 9.78 15.31 6.30
C CYS A 65 9.69 13.82 6.75
N GLY A 66 10.30 12.86 6.03
CA GLY A 66 10.38 11.44 6.44
C GLY A 66 9.64 10.42 5.56
N HIS A 67 9.47 9.18 6.08
CA HIS A 67 8.77 8.10 5.38
C HIS A 67 7.26 8.29 5.43
N PRO A 68 6.55 8.04 4.32
CA PRO A 68 5.12 8.23 4.30
C PRO A 68 4.40 7.24 5.22
N PHE A 69 3.52 7.76 6.05
CA PHE A 69 2.45 6.99 6.67
C PHE A 69 1.37 6.69 5.63
N ILE A 70 0.80 5.50 5.74
CA ILE A 70 -0.27 5.04 4.86
C ILE A 70 -1.43 4.63 5.74
N ILE A 71 -2.59 5.24 5.49
CA ILE A 71 -3.84 4.91 6.15
C ILE A 71 -4.53 3.74 5.44
N PHE A 72 -5.07 2.80 6.22
CA PHE A 72 -5.95 1.74 5.72
C PHE A 72 -7.23 1.69 6.56
N GLU A 73 -8.29 1.18 5.95
CA GLU A 73 -9.61 1.05 6.58
C GLU A 73 -9.57 0.06 7.75
N SER A 74 -8.71 -0.96 7.63
CA SER A 74 -8.50 -1.97 8.65
C SER A 74 -7.16 -2.67 8.47
N LYS A 75 -6.81 -3.53 9.43
CA LYS A 75 -5.64 -4.40 9.34
C LYS A 75 -5.79 -5.42 8.21
N GLU A 76 -6.99 -5.94 7.99
CA GLU A 76 -7.28 -6.90 6.92
C GLU A 76 -7.08 -6.28 5.54
N ALA A 77 -7.46 -5.01 5.36
CA ALA A 77 -7.20 -4.25 4.13
C ALA A 77 -5.70 -4.11 3.86
N TRP A 78 -4.91 -3.83 4.92
CA TRP A 78 -3.45 -3.82 4.84
C TRP A 78 -2.88 -5.19 4.49
N ASP A 79 -3.27 -6.26 5.20
CA ASP A 79 -2.77 -7.62 4.98
C ASP A 79 -3.03 -8.07 3.54
N SER A 80 -4.21 -7.76 2.99
CA SER A 80 -4.57 -8.03 1.59
C SER A 80 -3.68 -7.25 0.62
N HIS A 81 -3.47 -5.96 0.87
CA HIS A 81 -2.60 -5.10 0.06
C HIS A 81 -1.14 -5.59 0.11
N HIS A 82 -0.63 -5.92 1.29
CA HIS A 82 0.74 -6.38 1.50
C HIS A 82 0.97 -7.71 0.77
N ARG A 83 0.05 -8.67 0.89
CA ARG A 83 0.11 -9.95 0.17
C ARG A 83 0.11 -9.77 -1.34
N ARG A 84 -0.73 -8.88 -1.87
CA ARG A 84 -0.78 -8.57 -3.31
C ARG A 84 0.52 -7.94 -3.79
N SER A 85 1.06 -6.99 -3.02
CA SER A 85 2.32 -6.30 -3.33
C SER A 85 3.51 -7.26 -3.34
N LYS A 86 3.53 -8.23 -2.40
CA LYS A 86 4.54 -9.29 -2.36
C LYS A 86 4.44 -10.18 -3.60
N LYS A 87 3.27 -10.72 -3.91
CA LYS A 87 3.05 -11.53 -5.12
C LYS A 87 3.48 -10.81 -6.40
N TRP A 88 3.14 -9.53 -6.53
CA TRP A 88 3.57 -8.72 -7.68
C TRP A 88 5.10 -8.56 -7.75
N SER A 89 5.76 -8.42 -6.60
CA SER A 89 7.23 -8.35 -6.54
C SER A 89 7.87 -9.68 -6.94
N ASP A 90 7.31 -10.79 -6.50
CA ASP A 90 7.76 -12.15 -6.86
C ASP A 90 7.62 -12.39 -8.37
N ILE A 91 6.50 -11.96 -8.98
CA ILE A 91 6.28 -12.03 -10.45
C ILE A 91 7.33 -11.22 -11.19
N LYS A 92 7.59 -9.97 -10.78
CA LYS A 92 8.63 -9.14 -11.41
C LYS A 92 10.01 -9.76 -11.32
N LEU A 93 10.33 -10.37 -10.17
CA LEU A 93 11.61 -11.05 -9.97
C LEU A 93 11.73 -12.26 -10.89
N ALA A 94 10.68 -13.09 -10.99
CA ALA A 94 10.65 -14.24 -11.90
C ALA A 94 10.85 -13.81 -13.37
N ILE A 95 10.11 -12.79 -13.83
CA ILE A 95 10.27 -12.25 -15.19
C ILE A 95 11.69 -11.72 -15.41
N SER A 96 12.25 -10.98 -14.46
CA SER A 96 13.60 -10.43 -14.56
C SER A 96 14.65 -11.54 -14.66
N ASN A 97 14.52 -12.59 -13.85
CA ASN A 97 15.42 -13.74 -13.91
C ASN A 97 15.32 -14.50 -15.25
N THR A 98 14.11 -14.66 -15.79
CA THR A 98 13.91 -15.27 -17.12
C THR A 98 14.48 -14.39 -18.24
N ALA A 99 14.31 -13.06 -18.16
CA ALA A 99 14.88 -12.13 -19.11
C ALA A 99 16.42 -12.16 -19.13
N ILE A 100 17.05 -12.34 -17.96
CA ILE A 100 18.49 -12.51 -17.82
C ILE A 100 18.97 -13.85 -18.41
N ALA A 101 18.18 -14.92 -18.27
CA ALA A 101 18.51 -16.24 -18.80
C ALA A 101 18.36 -16.36 -20.33
N GLY A 102 17.74 -15.39 -21.01
CA GLY A 102 17.63 -15.34 -22.47
C GLY A 102 16.73 -16.40 -23.09
N SER A 103 16.04 -17.22 -22.29
CA SER A 103 15.11 -18.25 -22.76
C SER A 103 14.01 -18.49 -21.71
N PRO A 104 12.77 -18.81 -22.13
CA PRO A 104 11.72 -19.21 -21.20
C PRO A 104 12.12 -20.48 -20.43
N PRO A 105 11.52 -20.74 -19.25
CA PRO A 105 11.76 -21.99 -18.54
C PRO A 105 11.41 -23.19 -19.44
N PRO A 106 12.21 -24.27 -19.46
CA PRO A 106 11.98 -25.41 -20.35
C PRO A 106 10.67 -26.18 -20.07
N SER A 107 9.97 -25.84 -18.98
CA SER A 107 8.66 -26.38 -18.62
C SER A 107 7.48 -25.56 -19.14
N PHE A 108 7.71 -24.42 -19.82
CA PHE A 108 6.64 -23.64 -20.44
C PHE A 108 6.36 -24.21 -21.84
N SER A 109 5.12 -24.66 -22.06
CA SER A 109 4.66 -25.02 -23.40
C SER A 109 4.30 -23.78 -24.24
N ASP A 110 4.16 -23.95 -25.55
CA ASP A 110 3.69 -22.87 -26.43
C ASP A 110 2.30 -22.36 -26.00
N ASP A 111 1.41 -23.25 -25.55
CA ASP A 111 0.10 -22.89 -25.00
C ASP A 111 0.22 -22.03 -23.74
N ASP A 112 1.21 -22.28 -22.87
CA ASP A 112 1.45 -21.48 -21.67
C ASP A 112 1.95 -20.07 -22.03
N LEU A 113 2.80 -19.96 -23.06
CA LEU A 113 3.30 -18.69 -23.57
C LEU A 113 2.20 -17.86 -24.23
N ASP A 114 1.35 -18.49 -25.04
CA ASP A 114 0.20 -17.83 -25.68
C ASP A 114 -0.84 -17.36 -24.67
N ASN A 115 -1.11 -18.16 -23.64
CA ASN A 115 -1.98 -17.79 -22.54
C ASN A 115 -1.41 -16.64 -21.71
N LEU A 116 -0.09 -16.59 -21.50
CA LEU A 116 0.58 -15.50 -20.81
C LEU A 116 0.51 -14.20 -21.64
N LEU A 117 0.79 -14.28 -22.95
CA LEU A 117 0.70 -13.15 -23.89
C LEU A 117 -0.71 -12.56 -23.94
N LYS A 118 -1.75 -13.41 -24.03
CA LYS A 118 -3.14 -12.96 -23.97
C LYS A 118 -3.47 -12.22 -22.68
N LYS A 119 -2.94 -12.69 -21.54
CA LYS A 119 -3.16 -12.06 -20.22
C LYS A 119 -2.37 -10.76 -20.02
N LEU A 120 -1.30 -10.53 -20.77
CA LEU A 120 -0.50 -9.31 -20.72
C LEU A 120 -1.01 -8.22 -21.68
N ASN A 121 -1.65 -8.60 -22.79
CA ASN A 121 -2.13 -7.70 -23.83
C ASN A 121 -3.65 -7.40 -23.79
N GLY A 122 -4.41 -8.09 -22.93
CA GLY A 122 -5.84 -7.88 -22.72
C GLY A 122 -6.12 -6.96 -21.53
#